data_AF-A0A8S3JFQ7-F1
#
_entry.id   AF-A0A8S3JFQ7-F1
#
_cell.length_a   1.000
_cell.length_b   1.000
_cell.length_c   1.000
_cell.angle_alpha   90.00
_cell.angle_beta   90.00
_cell.angle_gamma   90.00
#
_symmetry.space_group_name_H-M   'P 1'
#
loop_
_entity.id
_entity.type
_entity.pdbx_description
1 polymer ?
#
loop_
_entity_poly.entity_id
_entity_poly.type
_entity_poly.pdbx_seq_one_letter_code
_entity_poly.pdbx_strand_id
1 'polypeptide(L)'
;MKHKKQTQVVEEESEQDQSNSQEDNGSNETTNGHLSEEDKEKGNLKNFTISKKSIKKLKAHNIEFLYPVQVKSYATIYEQKDCLIQASNGAGKTLAFVIPIVELLQSDKSVQLVPGRGPRVLVVVPTRES
;
A
#
# COMPACT_ATOMS: atom_id res chain seq x y z
N MET A 1 -20.83 24.48 12.07
CA MET A 1 -20.42 23.27 12.82
C MET A 1 -19.10 22.76 12.24
N LYS A 2 -17.97 22.95 12.94
CA LYS A 2 -16.65 22.50 12.46
C LYS A 2 -16.57 20.98 12.60
N HIS A 3 -16.56 20.26 11.48
CA HIS A 3 -16.32 18.81 11.49
C HIS A 3 -14.82 18.58 11.68
N LYS A 4 -14.43 18.13 12.87
CA LYS A 4 -13.06 17.71 13.17
C LYS A 4 -12.85 16.36 12.46
N LYS A 5 -12.29 16.37 11.25
CA LYS A 5 -11.88 15.13 10.55
C LYS A 5 -10.85 14.41 11.43
N GLN A 6 -11.17 13.19 11.85
CA GLN A 6 -10.29 12.35 12.64
C GLN A 6 -9.40 11.56 11.68
N THR A 7 -8.13 11.92 11.60
CA THR A 7 -7.12 11.19 10.81
C THR A 7 -6.80 9.88 11.51
N GLN A 8 -6.86 8.76 10.79
CA GLN A 8 -6.49 7.46 11.33
C GLN A 8 -4.98 7.22 11.18
N VAL A 9 -4.30 6.93 12.29
CA VAL A 9 -2.89 6.55 12.28
C VAL A 9 -2.81 5.04 12.08
N VAL A 10 -2.03 4.60 11.09
CA VAL A 10 -1.78 3.21 10.74
C VAL A 10 -0.31 2.91 10.97
N GLU A 11 -0.01 2.22 12.08
CA GLU A 11 1.35 1.87 12.49
C GLU A 11 1.62 0.36 12.28
N GLU A 12 2.78 0.07 11.71
CA GLU A 12 3.39 -1.26 11.77
C GLU A 12 4.08 -1.42 13.14
N GLU A 13 3.72 -2.47 13.89
CA GLU A 13 4.40 -2.80 15.14
C GLU A 13 5.69 -3.53 14.77
N SER A 14 6.85 -2.97 15.12
CA SER A 14 8.15 -3.63 14.94
C SER A 14 8.52 -4.40 16.21
N GLU A 15 8.59 -5.72 16.14
CA GLU A 15 9.40 -6.47 17.11
C GLU A 15 10.88 -6.13 16.85
N GLN A 16 11.56 -5.62 17.88
CA GLN A 16 12.96 -5.24 17.80
C GLN A 16 13.84 -6.49 17.69
N ASP A 17 14.61 -6.60 16.61
CA ASP A 17 15.89 -7.31 16.69
C ASP A 17 16.97 -6.50 15.98
N GLN A 18 18.05 -6.23 16.70
CA GLN A 18 19.16 -5.36 16.27
C GLN A 18 20.24 -6.20 15.58
N SER A 19 20.64 -5.82 14.36
CA SER A 19 22.04 -5.85 13.93
C SER A 19 22.27 -4.98 12.69
N ASN A 20 23.50 -4.50 12.53
CA ASN A 20 23.92 -3.25 11.88
C ASN A 20 24.76 -3.48 10.60
N SER A 21 24.79 -2.47 9.70
CA SER A 21 25.71 -2.18 8.55
C SER A 21 25.78 -3.18 7.37
N GLN A 22 25.91 -2.83 6.08
CA GLN A 22 26.28 -1.62 5.32
C GLN A 22 25.88 -1.73 3.81
N GLU A 23 25.92 -0.59 3.12
CA GLU A 23 25.70 -0.13 1.72
C GLU A 23 25.76 -1.02 0.43
N ASP A 24 24.89 -0.62 -0.52
CA ASP A 24 24.99 -0.49 -2.01
C ASP A 24 24.98 -1.71 -2.98
N ASN A 25 23.85 -1.95 -3.66
CA ASN A 25 23.68 -1.74 -5.12
C ASN A 25 22.34 -2.29 -5.66
N GLY A 26 21.75 -1.60 -6.62
CA GLY A 26 20.45 -1.95 -7.20
C GLY A 26 20.44 -3.27 -7.96
N SER A 27 19.55 -4.18 -7.55
CA SER A 27 18.66 -5.04 -8.38
C SER A 27 17.97 -6.04 -7.47
N ASN A 28 16.64 -6.13 -7.54
CA ASN A 28 15.77 -7.20 -7.03
C ASN A 28 16.32 -8.06 -5.88
N GLU A 29 16.08 -7.63 -4.65
CA GLU A 29 16.04 -8.55 -3.51
C GLU A 29 14.68 -8.46 -2.82
N THR A 30 13.93 -9.55 -2.95
CA THR A 30 13.01 -10.03 -1.93
C THR A 30 13.67 -9.89 -0.57
N THR A 31 13.32 -8.85 0.17
CA THR A 31 13.67 -8.79 1.59
C THR A 31 12.88 -9.90 2.28
N ASN A 32 13.57 -11.02 2.52
CA ASN A 32 13.17 -12.08 3.42
C ASN A 32 13.09 -11.52 4.85
N GLY A 33 12.07 -10.72 5.13
CA GLY A 33 11.44 -10.75 6.45
C GLY A 33 10.62 -12.02 6.47
N HIS A 34 10.89 -12.92 7.41
CA HIS A 34 10.11 -14.14 7.57
C HIS A 34 8.69 -13.76 8.02
N LEU A 35 7.80 -13.50 7.07
CA LEU A 35 6.38 -13.29 7.34
C LEU A 35 5.81 -14.61 7.84
N SER A 36 5.15 -14.56 9.00
CA SER A 36 4.50 -15.72 9.58
C SER A 36 3.41 -16.25 8.64
N GLU A 37 3.05 -17.53 8.76
CA GLU A 37 1.92 -18.08 8.01
C GLU A 37 0.60 -17.36 8.35
N GLU A 38 0.47 -16.85 9.58
CA GLU A 38 -0.66 -16.03 9.99
C GLU A 38 -0.71 -14.70 9.22
N ASP A 39 0.42 -14.03 9.03
CA ASP A 39 0.50 -12.78 8.26
C ASP A 39 0.16 -13.00 6.79
N LYS A 40 0.63 -14.11 6.20
CA LYS A 40 0.30 -14.48 4.83
C LYS A 40 -1.20 -14.75 4.66
N GLU A 41 -1.82 -15.41 5.63
CA GLU A 41 -3.26 -15.69 5.58
C GLU A 41 -4.08 -14.40 5.74
N LYS A 42 -3.71 -13.52 6.67
CA LYS A 42 -4.31 -12.18 6.79
C LYS A 42 -4.15 -11.36 5.50
N GLY A 43 -2.95 -11.43 4.91
CA GLY A 43 -2.57 -10.76 3.68
C GLY A 43 -3.13 -11.38 2.41
N ASN A 44 -3.89 -12.48 2.47
CA ASN A 44 -4.41 -13.14 1.28
C ASN A 44 -5.23 -12.16 0.43
N LEU A 45 -4.87 -12.02 -0.85
CA LEU A 45 -5.49 -11.05 -1.77
C LEU A 45 -7.02 -11.21 -1.88
N LYS A 46 -7.55 -12.40 -1.58
CA LYS A 46 -8.99 -12.68 -1.57
C LYS A 46 -9.73 -12.01 -0.42
N ASN A 47 -9.05 -11.61 0.65
CA ASN A 47 -9.64 -10.96 1.82
C ASN A 47 -9.99 -9.49 1.57
N PHE A 48 -9.52 -8.93 0.45
CA PHE A 48 -9.65 -7.52 0.12
C PHE A 48 -10.54 -7.32 -1.11
N THR A 49 -11.11 -6.12 -1.24
CA THR A 49 -11.91 -5.73 -2.41
C THR A 49 -11.01 -5.40 -3.60
N ILE A 50 -10.32 -6.41 -4.14
CA ILE A 50 -9.40 -6.29 -5.28
C ILE A 50 -10.00 -7.04 -6.48
N SER A 51 -10.04 -6.38 -7.63
CA SER A 51 -10.55 -6.97 -8.86
C SER A 51 -9.74 -8.19 -9.30
N LYS A 52 -10.39 -9.17 -9.94
CA LYS A 52 -9.72 -10.36 -10.50
C LYS A 52 -8.60 -9.99 -11.49
N LYS A 53 -8.77 -8.88 -12.22
CA LYS A 53 -7.78 -8.35 -13.15
C LYS A 53 -6.52 -7.89 -12.41
N SER A 54 -6.68 -7.15 -11.32
CA SER A 54 -5.56 -6.71 -10.49
C SER A 54 -4.91 -7.87 -9.75
N ILE A 55 -5.67 -8.82 -9.19
CA ILE A 55 -5.10 -10.04 -8.57
C ILE A 55 -4.21 -10.79 -9.56
N LYS A 56 -4.65 -10.96 -10.81
CA LYS A 56 -3.83 -11.62 -11.84
C LYS A 56 -2.53 -10.86 -12.10
N LYS A 57 -2.57 -9.53 -12.14
CA LYS A 57 -1.36 -8.69 -12.34
C LYS A 57 -0.43 -8.75 -11.15
N LEU A 58 -0.95 -8.65 -9.93
CA LEU A 58 -0.18 -8.75 -8.69
C LEU A 58 0.58 -10.08 -8.64
N LYS A 59 -0.10 -11.19 -8.90
CA LYS A 59 0.54 -12.52 -8.98
C LYS A 59 1.59 -12.64 -10.08
N ALA A 60 1.35 -12.03 -11.24
CA ALA A 60 2.33 -11.99 -12.33
C ALA A 60 3.61 -11.19 -11.97
N HIS A 61 3.53 -10.31 -10.96
CA HIS A 61 4.65 -9.58 -10.38
C HIS A 61 5.10 -10.17 -9.03
N ASN A 62 4.81 -11.46 -8.76
CA ASN A 62 5.21 -12.17 -7.54
C ASN A 62 4.67 -11.56 -6.22
N ILE A 63 3.55 -10.84 -6.29
CA ILE A 63 2.82 -10.36 -5.12
C ILE A 63 1.69 -11.36 -4.83
N GLU A 64 1.93 -12.27 -3.89
CA GLU A 64 0.98 -13.34 -3.53
C GLU A 64 0.04 -12.96 -2.37
N PHE A 65 0.53 -12.12 -1.46
CA PHE A 65 -0.18 -11.61 -0.29
C PHE A 65 0.24 -10.15 -0.02
N LEU A 66 -0.58 -9.43 0.72
CA LEU A 66 -0.29 -8.08 1.22
C LEU A 66 0.55 -8.15 2.50
N TYR A 67 1.47 -7.20 2.63
CA TYR A 67 2.30 -7.04 3.83
C TYR A 67 1.50 -6.40 4.97
N PRO A 68 1.92 -6.55 6.25
CA PRO A 68 1.16 -6.05 7.41
C PRO A 68 0.74 -4.58 7.29
N VAL A 69 1.64 -3.67 6.88
CA VAL A 69 1.28 -2.25 6.67
C VAL A 69 0.20 -2.07 5.59
N GLN A 70 0.24 -2.88 4.53
CA GLN A 70 -0.73 -2.83 3.43
C GLN A 70 -2.09 -3.37 3.86
N VAL A 71 -2.11 -4.46 4.64
CA VAL A 71 -3.32 -5.04 5.25
C VAL A 71 -4.02 -4.00 6.12
N LYS A 72 -3.25 -3.38 7.03
CA LYS A 72 -3.78 -2.40 7.99
C LYS A 72 -4.29 -1.13 7.32
N SER A 73 -3.66 -0.68 6.23
CA SER A 73 -4.05 0.56 5.55
C SER A 73 -5.16 0.39 4.51
N TYR A 74 -5.37 -0.82 3.99
CA TYR A 74 -6.23 -1.06 2.82
C TYR A 74 -7.64 -0.49 3.02
N ALA A 75 -8.33 -0.91 4.08
CA ALA A 75 -9.72 -0.55 4.33
C ALA A 75 -9.88 0.97 4.49
N THR A 76 -9.01 1.60 5.28
CA THR A 76 -9.05 3.05 5.52
C THR A 76 -8.93 3.85 4.22
N ILE A 77 -8.00 3.47 3.33
CA ILE A 77 -7.80 4.17 2.05
C ILE A 77 -8.94 3.85 1.08
N TYR A 78 -9.39 2.59 1.03
CA TYR A 78 -10.50 2.17 0.17
C TYR A 78 -11.83 2.84 0.57
N GLU A 79 -12.01 3.13 1.86
CA GLU A 79 -13.13 3.92 2.41
C GLU A 79 -12.94 5.43 2.22
N GLN A 80 -11.88 5.87 1.54
CA GLN A 80 -11.57 7.28 1.24
C GLN A 80 -11.41 8.13 2.52
N LYS A 81 -10.87 7.54 3.59
CA LYS A 81 -10.56 8.23 4.85
C LYS A 81 -9.12 8.74 4.83
N ASP A 82 -8.90 9.86 5.52
CA ASP A 82 -7.57 10.43 5.70
C ASP A 82 -6.76 9.53 6.65
N CYS A 83 -5.54 9.14 6.26
CA CYS A 83 -4.67 8.30 7.07
C CYS A 83 -3.21 8.71 7.04
N LEU A 84 -2.50 8.37 8.12
CA LEU A 84 -1.04 8.44 8.21
C LEU A 84 -0.50 7.02 8.27
N ILE A 85 0.35 6.64 7.32
CA ILE A 85 0.97 5.32 7.27
C ILE A 85 2.41 5.43 7.75
N GLN A 86 2.73 4.75 8.85
CA GLN A 86 4.07 4.67 9.41
C GLN A 86 4.55 3.22 9.39
N ALA A 87 5.65 2.98 8.68
CA ALA A 87 6.28 1.68 8.53
C ALA A 87 7.77 1.84 8.16
N SER A 88 8.54 0.77 8.26
CA SER A 88 9.98 0.76 7.94
C SER A 88 10.25 0.93 6.43
N ASN A 89 11.49 1.22 6.05
CA ASN A 89 11.89 1.23 4.64
C ASN A 89 11.82 -0.20 4.08
N GLY A 90 11.38 -0.36 2.84
CA GLY A 90 11.17 -1.69 2.25
C GLY A 90 9.87 -2.40 2.65
N ALA A 91 9.11 -1.92 3.65
CA ALA A 91 7.83 -2.51 4.08
C ALA A 91 6.68 -2.45 3.05
N GLY A 92 6.92 -1.94 1.84
CA GLY A 92 5.91 -1.88 0.79
C GLY A 92 4.86 -0.77 0.96
N LYS A 93 5.22 0.33 1.64
CA LYS A 93 4.35 1.54 1.81
C LYS A 93 3.79 2.07 0.50
N THR A 94 4.54 1.98 -0.60
CA THR A 94 4.06 2.41 -1.92
C THR A 94 2.82 1.63 -2.36
N LEU A 95 2.88 0.29 -2.29
CA LEU A 95 1.72 -0.55 -2.64
C LEU A 95 0.57 -0.41 -1.63
N ALA A 96 0.88 -0.05 -0.37
CA ALA A 96 -0.11 0.15 0.68
C ALA A 96 -1.16 1.21 0.30
N PHE A 97 -0.77 2.27 -0.42
CA PHE A 97 -1.72 3.25 -0.95
C PHE A 97 -2.07 3.03 -2.43
N VAL A 98 -1.15 2.52 -3.27
CA VAL A 98 -1.41 2.37 -4.71
C VAL A 98 -2.52 1.36 -4.97
N ILE A 99 -2.52 0.20 -4.30
CA ILE A 99 -3.51 -0.86 -4.56
C ILE A 99 -4.94 -0.35 -4.31
N PRO A 100 -5.33 0.13 -3.11
CA PRO A 100 -6.70 0.59 -2.86
C PRO A 100 -7.10 1.78 -3.75
N ILE A 101 -6.19 2.70 -4.05
CA ILE A 101 -6.46 3.84 -4.96
C ILE A 101 -6.77 3.36 -6.38
N VAL A 102 -6.00 2.41 -6.90
CA VAL A 102 -6.22 1.87 -8.25
C VAL A 102 -7.56 1.15 -8.33
N GLU A 103 -7.95 0.38 -7.31
CA GLU A 103 -9.26 -0.27 -7.25
C GLU A 103 -10.41 0.73 -7.18
N LEU A 104 -10.26 1.81 -6.40
CA LEU A 104 -11.22 2.93 -6.38
C LEU A 104 -11.39 3.57 -7.76
N LEU A 105 -10.29 3.87 -8.45
CA LEU A 105 -10.34 4.47 -9.79
C LEU A 105 -10.98 3.57 -10.83
N GLN A 106 -10.77 2.24 -10.73
CA GLN A 106 -11.35 1.26 -11.66
C GLN A 106 -12.83 0.98 -11.38
N SER A 107 -13.26 1.04 -10.12
CA SER A 107 -14.65 0.77 -9.72
C SER A 107 -15.59 1.94 -10.02
N ASP A 108 -15.06 3.16 -10.12
CA ASP A 108 -15.82 4.35 -10.44
C ASP A 108 -16.21 4.43 -11.94
N LYS A 109 -17.32 3.78 -12.27
CA LYS A 109 -17.91 3.75 -13.62
C LYS A 109 -18.55 5.08 -14.04
N SER A 110 -18.73 6.02 -13.12
CA SER A 110 -19.34 7.32 -13.41
C SER A 110 -18.37 8.24 -14.17
N VAL A 111 -17.08 7.93 -14.11
CA VAL A 111 -16.03 8.78 -14.65
C VAL A 111 -15.64 8.36 -16.06
N GLN A 112 -16.04 9.18 -17.02
CA GLN A 112 -15.52 9.12 -18.38
C GLN A 112 -14.15 9.81 -18.43
N LEU A 113 -13.16 9.16 -19.07
CA LEU A 113 -11.86 9.74 -19.37
C LEU A 113 -12.04 10.74 -20.52
N VAL A 114 -12.52 11.94 -20.18
CA VAL A 114 -12.73 13.03 -21.13
C VAL A 114 -11.43 13.85 -21.27
N PRO A 115 -10.96 14.13 -22.50
CA PRO A 115 -9.84 15.05 -22.72
C PRO A 115 -10.07 16.40 -22.03
N GLY A 116 -9.03 16.95 -21.41
CA GLY A 116 -9.09 18.23 -20.70
C GLY A 116 -9.47 18.15 -19.21
N ARG A 117 -9.80 16.97 -18.67
CA ARG A 117 -9.92 16.77 -17.21
C ARG A 117 -8.54 16.69 -16.55
N GLY A 118 -8.41 17.33 -15.39
CA GLY A 118 -7.21 17.31 -14.56
C GLY A 118 -6.95 15.96 -13.88
N PRO A 119 -5.79 15.81 -13.20
CA PRO A 119 -5.41 14.57 -12.53
C PRO A 119 -6.41 14.17 -11.43
N ARG A 120 -6.67 12.86 -11.29
CA ARG A 120 -7.55 12.30 -10.25
C ARG A 120 -6.81 11.97 -8.95
N VAL A 121 -5.51 11.75 -9.03
CA VAL A 121 -4.63 11.41 -7.91
C VAL A 121 -3.35 12.22 -8.07
N LEU A 122 -2.92 12.85 -6.99
CA LEU A 122 -1.64 13.55 -6.89
C LEU A 122 -0.79 12.83 -5.84
N VAL A 123 0.34 12.29 -6.26
CA VAL A 123 1.36 11.75 -5.35
C VAL A 123 2.48 12.75 -5.28
N VAL A 124 2.78 13.24 -4.08
CA VAL A 124 3.88 14.18 -3.84
C VAL A 124 5.01 13.39 -3.21
N VAL A 125 6.18 13.42 -3.85
CA VAL A 125 7.39 12.73 -3.40
C VAL A 125 8.45 13.79 -3.09
N PRO A 126 9.16 13.71 -1.95
CA PRO A 126 10.26 14.62 -1.67
C PRO A 126 11.38 14.46 -2.72
N THR A 127 11.92 15.57 -3.21
CA THR A 127 12.92 15.61 -4.31
C THR A 127 14.37 15.74 -3.83
N ARG A 128 14.74 15.18 -2.67
CA ARG A 128 16.13 15.17 -2.21
C ARG A 128 16.68 13.75 -2.18
N GLU A 129 17.77 13.56 -2.92
CA GLU A 129 18.69 12.44 -2.78
C GLU A 129 19.17 12.38 -1.32
N SER A 130 19.17 11.17 -0.76
CA SER A 130 19.83 10.85 0.50
C SER A 130 21.30 10.57 0.22
#